data_AF-A0A9C9GJZ2-F1
#
_entry.id   AF-A0A9C9GJZ2-F1
#
_cell.length_a   1.000
_cell.length_b   1.000
_cell.length_c   1.000
_cell.angle_alpha   90.00
_cell.angle_beta   90.00
_cell.angle_gamma   90.00
#
_symmetry.space_group_name_H-M   'P 1'
#
loop_
_entity.id
_entity.type
_entity.pdbx_description
1 polymer ?
#
loop_
_entity_poly.entity_id
_entity_poly.type
_entity_poly.pdbx_seq_one_letter_code
_entity_poly.pdbx_strand_id
1 'polypeptide(L)' 'MRFTNQQITEMSRGEFFGKGNAQLPDALMLMIDEIESISAEGGNYNKGQLAASLRIHPDHWFFECHFKPGKIS' A
#
# COMPACT_ATOMS: atom_id res chain seq x y z
N MET A 1 -14.06 -4.45 -5.00
CA MET A 1 -13.97 -4.40 -3.52
C MET A 1 -13.14 -3.18 -3.11
N ARG A 2 -13.25 -2.73 -1.86
CA ARG A 2 -12.49 -1.61 -1.28
C ARG A 2 -11.94 -2.06 0.07
N PHE A 3 -10.75 -1.60 0.45
CA PHE A 3 -10.15 -1.90 1.75
C PHE A 3 -9.66 -0.64 2.44
N THR A 4 -10.07 -0.44 3.69
CA THR A 4 -9.71 0.72 4.50
C THR A 4 -8.29 0.60 5.06
N ASN A 5 -7.73 1.71 5.55
CA ASN A 5 -6.42 1.72 6.20
C ASN A 5 -6.29 0.74 7.37
N GLN A 6 -7.37 0.57 8.15
CA GLN A 6 -7.40 -0.44 9.20
C GLN A 6 -7.23 -1.85 8.62
N GLN A 7 -7.96 -2.18 7.55
CA GLN A 7 -7.87 -3.50 6.91
C GLN A 7 -6.50 -3.72 6.26
N ILE A 8 -5.90 -2.68 5.67
CA ILE A 8 -4.53 -2.75 5.14
C ILE A 8 -3.53 -3.06 6.27
N THR A 9 -3.71 -2.45 7.45
CA THR A 9 -2.91 -2.75 8.64
C THR A 9 -3.11 -4.19 9.12
N GLU A 10 -4.35 -4.69 9.13
CA GLU A 10 -4.65 -6.09 9.46
C GLU A 10 -4.01 -7.07 8.45
N MET A 11 -4.00 -6.73 7.16
CA MET A 11 -3.32 -7.52 6.12
C MET A 11 -1.81 -7.56 6.32
N SER A 12 -1.23 -6.45 6.77
CA SER A 12 0.20 -6.33 7.08
C SER A 12 0.60 -7.18 8.30
N ARG A 13 -0.24 -7.20 9.34
CA ARG A 13 -0.06 -8.05 10.54
C ARG A 13 -0.35 -9.53 10.29
N GLY A 14 -0.90 -9.87 9.13
CA GLY A 14 -1.29 -11.24 8.79
C GLY A 14 -2.59 -11.70 9.47
N GLU A 15 -3.41 -10.76 9.92
CA GLU A 15 -4.66 -11.01 10.64
C GLU A 15 -5.87 -11.08 9.68
N PHE A 16 -5.68 -10.72 8.40
CA PHE A 16 -6.77 -10.60 7.44
C PHE A 16 -7.04 -11.87 6.60
N PHE A 17 -6.01 -12.45 5.98
CA PHE A 17 -6.17 -13.61 5.08
C PHE A 17 -6.07 -14.97 5.77
N GLY A 18 -5.79 -14.98 7.07
CA GLY A 18 -5.55 -16.18 7.86
C GLY A 18 -4.08 -16.63 7.87
N LYS A 19 -3.74 -17.45 8.87
CA LYS A 19 -2.36 -17.86 9.16
C LYS A 19 -1.72 -18.60 7.97
N GLY A 20 -0.55 -18.13 7.53
CA GLY A 20 0.22 -18.74 6.45
C GLY A 20 -0.19 -18.31 5.03
N ASN A 21 -1.19 -17.44 4.91
CA ASN A 21 -1.61 -16.86 3.63
C ASN A 21 -0.89 -15.53 3.34
N ALA A 22 -1.30 -14.84 2.28
CA ALA A 22 -0.71 -13.58 1.84
C ALA A 22 -0.69 -12.54 2.97
N GLN A 23 0.39 -11.77 3.03
CA GLN A 23 0.60 -10.68 3.97
C GLN A 23 1.20 -9.50 3.21
N LEU A 24 0.77 -8.29 3.55
CA LEU A 24 1.45 -7.10 3.06
C LEU A 24 2.75 -6.88 3.85
N PRO A 25 3.73 -6.14 3.31
CA PRO A 25 4.85 -5.66 4.09
C PRO A 25 4.38 -4.86 5.33
N ASP A 26 5.19 -4.86 6.38
CA ASP A 26 4.89 -4.18 7.65
C ASP A 26 5.84 -3.00 7.93
N ALA A 27 5.42 -2.17 8.88
CA ALA A 27 6.13 -0.99 9.37
C ALA A 27 6.52 -0.03 8.23
N LEU A 28 7.81 0.34 8.16
CA LEU A 28 8.34 1.30 7.20
C LEU A 28 8.20 0.85 5.73
N MET A 29 7.94 -0.43 5.49
CA MET A 29 7.78 -0.99 4.15
C MET A 29 6.33 -1.05 3.68
N LEU A 30 5.36 -0.69 4.53
CA LEU A 30 3.96 -0.59 4.12
C LEU A 30 3.73 0.71 3.33
N MET A 31 3.55 0.58 2.01
CA MET A 31 3.48 1.71 1.08
C MET A 31 2.08 1.93 0.49
N ILE A 32 1.05 1.44 1.18
CA ILE A 32 -0.37 1.57 0.79
C ILE A 32 -1.14 1.98 2.04
N ASP A 33 -1.93 3.05 1.93
CA ASP A 33 -2.87 3.45 2.98
C ASP A 33 -4.27 2.89 2.74
N GLU A 34 -4.72 2.85 1.48
CA GLU A 34 -6.07 2.44 1.14
C GLU A 34 -6.12 1.80 -0.24
N ILE A 35 -6.98 0.79 -0.41
CA ILE A 35 -7.35 0.26 -1.72
C ILE A 35 -8.76 0.75 -2.04
N GLU A 36 -8.84 1.73 -2.95
CA GLU A 36 -10.09 2.37 -3.37
C GLU A 36 -10.94 1.43 -4.23
N SER A 37 -10.30 0.66 -5.12
CA SER A 37 -10.99 -0.36 -5.91
C SER A 37 -10.08 -1.52 -6.29
N ILE A 38 -10.61 -2.74 -6.21
CA ILE A 38 -10.04 -3.95 -6.80
C ILE A 38 -11.12 -4.72 -7.55
N SER A 39 -10.82 -5.17 -8.76
CA SER A 39 -11.73 -5.91 -9.64
C SER A 39 -10.97 -6.99 -10.41
N ALA A 40 -11.60 -8.14 -10.62
CA ALA A 40 -11.10 -9.20 -11.51
C ALA A 40 -11.35 -8.91 -13.00
N GLU A 41 -12.18 -7.90 -13.28
CA GLU A 41 -12.53 -7.44 -14.62
C GLU A 41 -12.05 -5.99 -14.84
N GLY A 42 -11.92 -5.58 -16.11
CA GLY A 42 -11.43 -4.25 -16.49
C GLY A 42 -9.91 -4.15 -16.60
N GLY A 43 -9.38 -2.93 -16.52
CA GLY A 43 -7.98 -2.61 -16.82
C GLY A 43 -7.65 -2.68 -18.32
N ASN A 44 -6.41 -2.32 -18.68
CA ASN A 44 -5.98 -2.21 -20.08
C ASN A 44 -6.09 -3.53 -20.88
N TYR A 45 -6.19 -4.67 -20.20
CA TYR A 45 -6.24 -6.00 -20.80
C TYR A 45 -7.51 -6.78 -20.43
N ASN A 46 -8.50 -6.15 -19.80
CA ASN A 46 -9.74 -6.80 -19.34
C ASN A 46 -9.51 -8.03 -18.43
N LYS A 47 -8.43 -8.04 -17.65
CA LYS A 47 -8.05 -9.13 -16.73
C LYS A 47 -7.95 -8.68 -15.27
N GLY A 48 -8.54 -7.53 -14.96
CA GLY A 48 -8.58 -6.97 -13.61
C GLY A 48 -7.79 -5.69 -13.48
N GLN A 49 -8.07 -4.98 -12.39
CA GLN A 49 -7.44 -3.71 -12.05
C GLN A 49 -7.45 -3.49 -10.53
N LEU A 50 -6.48 -2.69 -10.06
CA LEU A 50 -6.33 -2.27 -8.69
C LEU A 50 -6.04 -0.76 -8.67
N ALA A 51 -6.79 -0.01 -7.88
CA ALA A 51 -6.53 1.39 -7.56
C ALA A 51 -6.33 1.52 -6.04
N ALA A 52 -5.20 2.10 -5.65
CA ALA A 52 -4.78 2.27 -4.27
C ALA A 52 -4.08 3.62 -4.11
N SER A 53 -4.05 4.12 -2.88
CA SER A 53 -3.43 5.40 -2.54
C SER A 53 -2.49 5.30 -1.34
N LEU A 54 -1.48 6.17 -1.33
CA LEU A 54 -0.57 6.44 -0.24
C LEU A 54 -0.59 7.95 0.01
N ARG A 55 -0.88 8.37 1.23
CA ARG A 55 -0.83 9.77 1.64
C ARG A 55 0.62 10.16 1.86
N ILE A 56 1.07 11.21 1.19
CA ILE A 56 2.45 11.67 1.29
C ILE A 56 2.56 12.65 2.44
N HIS A 57 3.38 12.31 3.43
CA HIS A 57 3.74 13.19 4.53
C HIS A 57 5.25 13.52 4.50
N PRO A 58 5.66 14.76 4.79
CA PRO A 58 7.07 15.17 4.76
C PRO A 58 7.99 14.38 5.72
N ASP A 59 7.42 13.72 6.71
CA ASP A 59 8.09 12.91 7.74
C ASP A 59 8.21 11.42 7.37
N HIS A 60 7.82 11.02 6.15
CA HIS A 60 8.10 9.67 5.69
C HIS A 60 9.60 9.38 5.70
N TRP A 61 9.97 8.24 6.29
CA TRP A 61 11.36 7.83 6.54
C TRP A 61 12.27 7.89 5.29
N PHE A 62 11.71 7.66 4.11
CA PHE A 62 12.48 7.65 2.87
C PHE A 62 12.90 9.06 2.44
N PHE A 63 12.20 10.12 2.83
CA PHE A 63 12.61 11.49 2.53
C PHE A 63 13.87 11.91 3.30
N GLU A 64 14.11 11.33 4.48
CA GLU A 64 15.31 11.66 5.26
C GLU A 64 16.60 11.08 4.66
N CYS A 65 16.51 9.97 3.94
CA CYS A 65 17.67 9.24 3.43
C CYS A 65 17.79 9.18 1.90
N HIS A 66 16.72 9.47 1.14
CA HIS A 66 16.68 9.39 -0.32
C HIS A 66 16.09 10.67 -0.93
N PHE A 67 16.91 11.65 -1.35
CA PHE A 67 18.37 11.74 -1.34
C PHE A 67 18.86 12.71 -0.27
N LYS A 68 20.18 12.80 -0.05
CA LYS A 68 20.78 13.79 0.88
C LYS A 68 20.11 15.17 0.74
N PRO A 69 19.90 15.90 1.86
CA PRO A 69 19.33 17.25 1.85
C PRO A 69 19.96 18.11 0.75
N GLY A 70 19.11 18.69 -0.11
CA GLY A 70 19.53 19.48 -1.27
C GLY A 70 19.62 18.74 -2.61
N LYS A 71 19.11 17.50 -2.71
CA LYS A 71 19.11 16.73 -3.98
C LYS A 71 17.75 16.23 -4.48
N ILE A 72 16.62 16.73 -3.94
CA ILE A 72 15.31 16.58 -4.56
C ILE A 72 14.61 17.93 -4.51
N SER A 73 14.60 18.62 -5.65
CA SER A 73 13.75 19.76 -5.98
C SER A 73 12.66 19.32 -6.94
#